data_AF-A0A7U2NFI1-F1
#
_entry.id   AF-A0A7U2NFI1-F1
#
_cell.length_a   1.000
_cell.length_b   1.000
_cell.length_c   1.000
_cell.angle_alpha   90.00
_cell.angle_beta   90.00
_cell.angle_gamma   90.00
#
_symmetry.space_group_name_H-M   'P 1'
#
loop_
_entity.id
_entity.type
_entity.pdbx_description
1 polymer ?
#
loop_
_entity_poly.entity_id
_entity_poly.type
_entity_poly.pdbx_seq_one_letter_code
_entity_poly.pdbx_strand_id
1 'polypeptide(L)'
;MSYSVNKITTIADCDLLLAWAAKEKADLNFKKLSEERLTNNYSTASIEIDAELQSVITEIAATETIIATLPAGNSKEDAVKKKVRLEYKKFLLQNKKESYGVVALLEKELDLTKVTLELTEIDNFTNAIITRKAAL
;
A
#
# COMPACT_ATOMS: atom_id res chain seq x y z
N MET A 1 -7.67 -11.80 26.81
CA MET A 1 -7.54 -13.04 26.01
C MET A 1 -8.85 -13.81 26.04
N SER A 2 -9.34 -14.23 24.88
CA SER A 2 -10.63 -14.94 24.74
C SER A 2 -10.51 -16.47 24.65
N TYR A 3 -9.30 -17.02 24.74
CA TYR A 3 -9.07 -18.46 24.56
C TYR A 3 -9.33 -19.24 25.84
N SER A 4 -10.00 -20.38 25.70
CA SER A 4 -10.23 -21.33 26.80
C SER A 4 -9.00 -22.20 27.10
N VAL A 5 -7.82 -21.58 27.29
CA VAL A 5 -6.52 -22.30 27.48
C VAL A 5 -6.53 -23.25 28.68
N ASN A 6 -7.39 -23.01 29.67
CA ASN A 6 -7.59 -23.89 30.81
C ASN A 6 -8.06 -25.31 30.42
N LYS A 7 -8.62 -25.50 29.22
CA LYS A 7 -9.00 -26.82 28.70
C LYS A 7 -7.82 -27.69 28.29
N ILE A 8 -6.62 -27.11 28.15
CA ILE A 8 -5.40 -27.87 27.87
C ILE A 8 -4.96 -28.52 29.18
N THR A 9 -4.82 -29.84 29.18
CA THR A 9 -4.49 -30.63 30.39
C THR A 9 -3.13 -31.29 30.33
N THR A 10 -2.46 -31.25 29.17
CA THR A 10 -1.15 -31.90 28.99
C THR A 10 -0.10 -30.92 28.48
N ILE A 11 1.15 -31.14 28.90
CA ILE A 11 2.29 -30.37 28.39
C ILE A 11 2.49 -30.62 26.89
N ALA A 12 2.22 -31.83 26.41
CA ALA A 12 2.38 -32.20 25.00
C ALA A 12 1.45 -31.38 24.08
N ASP A 13 0.21 -31.14 24.49
CA ASP A 13 -0.73 -30.31 23.74
C ASP A 13 -0.26 -28.84 23.68
N CYS A 14 0.28 -28.32 24.79
CA CYS A 14 0.90 -26.98 24.79
C CYS A 14 2.06 -26.91 23.79
N ASP A 15 2.94 -27.92 23.77
CA ASP A 15 4.08 -27.95 22.85
C ASP A 15 3.68 -28.03 21.39
N LEU A 16 2.64 -28.80 21.07
CA LEU A 16 2.07 -28.84 19.73
C LEU A 16 1.55 -27.46 19.29
N LEU A 17 0.82 -26.77 20.17
CA LEU A 17 0.29 -25.44 19.89
C LEU A 17 1.39 -24.38 19.77
N LEU A 18 2.45 -24.47 20.57
CA LEU A 18 3.61 -23.57 20.45
C LEU A 18 4.38 -23.79 19.15
N ALA A 19 4.57 -25.06 18.74
CA ALA A 19 5.18 -25.38 17.46
C ALA A 19 4.35 -24.85 16.28
N TRP A 20 3.02 -25.00 16.36
CA TRP A 20 2.10 -24.43 15.39
C TRP A 20 2.19 -22.90 15.33
N ALA A 21 2.13 -22.23 16.49
CA ALA A 21 2.20 -20.76 16.56
C ALA A 21 3.54 -20.23 16.03
N ALA A 22 4.65 -20.94 16.29
CA ALA A 22 5.96 -20.59 15.76
C ALA A 22 6.01 -20.67 14.23
N LYS A 23 5.38 -21.69 13.64
CA LYS A 23 5.26 -21.82 12.18
C LYS A 23 4.41 -20.68 11.59
N GLU A 24 3.22 -20.45 12.15
CA GLU A 24 2.33 -19.39 11.69
C GLU A 24 3.01 -18.02 11.78
N LYS A 25 3.73 -17.75 12.87
CA LYS A 25 4.52 -16.54 13.04
C LYS A 25 5.59 -16.40 11.96
N ALA A 26 6.27 -17.48 11.57
CA ALA A 26 7.28 -17.43 10.52
C ALA A 26 6.65 -17.07 9.16
N ASP A 27 5.52 -17.69 8.81
CA ASP A 27 4.79 -17.43 7.57
C ASP A 27 4.27 -15.97 7.52
N LEU A 28 3.72 -15.47 8.63
CA LEU A 28 3.27 -14.09 8.74
C LEU A 28 4.41 -13.07 8.68
N ASN A 29 5.59 -13.37 9.25
CA ASN A 29 6.76 -12.49 9.12
C ASN A 29 7.23 -12.40 7.68
N PHE A 30 7.21 -13.51 6.93
CA PHE A 30 7.52 -13.48 5.49
C PHE A 30 6.50 -12.63 4.72
N LYS A 31 5.21 -12.81 5.01
CA LYS A 31 4.14 -11.99 4.42
C LYS A 31 4.34 -10.51 4.74
N LYS A 32 4.63 -10.17 6.00
CA LYS A 32 4.90 -8.79 6.44
C LYS A 32 6.00 -8.14 5.62
N LEU A 33 7.13 -8.83 5.43
CA LEU A 33 8.24 -8.32 4.62
C LEU A 33 7.81 -7.99 3.18
N SER A 34 6.96 -8.83 2.59
CA SER A 34 6.40 -8.57 1.26
C SER A 34 5.51 -7.32 1.25
N GLU A 35 4.62 -7.17 2.23
CA GLU A 35 3.73 -6.01 2.35
C GLU A 35 4.50 -4.70 2.64
N GLU A 36 5.55 -4.74 3.46
CA GLU A 36 6.43 -3.60 3.71
C GLU A 36 7.09 -3.13 2.41
N ARG A 37 7.59 -4.06 1.60
CA ARG A 37 8.17 -3.74 0.29
C ARG A 37 7.15 -3.13 -0.65
N LEU A 38 5.94 -3.69 -0.71
CA LEU A 38 4.86 -3.14 -1.54
C LEU A 38 4.48 -1.73 -1.09
N THR A 39 4.27 -1.53 0.21
CA THR A 39 3.93 -0.22 0.78
C THR A 39 4.98 0.84 0.44
N ASN A 40 6.27 0.51 0.58
CA ASN A 40 7.36 1.42 0.21
C ASN A 40 7.36 1.77 -1.28
N ASN A 41 7.15 0.79 -2.16
CA ASN A 41 7.10 1.03 -3.60
C ASN A 41 5.91 1.93 -3.99
N TYR A 42 4.74 1.69 -3.40
CA TYR A 42 3.54 2.49 -3.67
C TYR A 42 3.64 3.90 -3.09
N SER A 43 4.35 4.08 -1.97
CA SER A 43 4.61 5.39 -1.39
C SER A 43 5.40 6.27 -2.35
N THR A 44 6.49 5.73 -2.92
CA THR A 44 7.28 6.43 -3.95
C THR A 44 6.44 6.69 -5.21
N ALA A 45 5.78 5.66 -5.74
CA ALA A 45 5.01 5.77 -6.99
C ALA A 45 3.86 6.79 -6.88
N SER A 46 3.16 6.83 -5.74
CA SER A 46 2.08 7.79 -5.52
C SER A 46 2.57 9.23 -5.58
N ILE A 47 3.72 9.52 -4.97
CA ILE A 47 4.32 10.85 -4.98
C ILE A 47 4.75 11.24 -6.41
N GLU A 48 5.40 10.33 -7.12
CA GLU A 48 5.86 10.57 -8.49
C GLU A 48 4.70 10.85 -9.45
N ILE A 49 3.63 10.06 -9.38
CA ILE A 49 2.43 10.24 -10.22
C ILE A 49 1.76 11.58 -9.92
N ASP A 50 1.62 11.95 -8.65
CA ASP A 50 1.00 13.21 -8.27
C ASP A 50 1.85 14.42 -8.70
N ALA A 51 3.18 14.34 -8.55
CA ALA A 51 4.10 15.37 -9.00
C ALA A 51 4.06 15.54 -10.53
N GLU A 52 4.07 14.44 -11.27
CA GLU A 52 4.01 14.47 -12.74
C GLU A 52 2.65 15.01 -13.22
N LEU A 53 1.56 14.59 -12.59
CA LEU A 53 0.21 15.08 -12.92
C LEU A 53 0.10 16.59 -12.68
N GLN A 54 0.62 17.09 -11.56
CA GLN A 54 0.63 18.52 -11.25
C GLN A 54 1.48 19.33 -12.24
N SER A 55 2.62 18.78 -12.66
CA SER A 55 3.47 19.36 -13.70
C SER A 55 2.71 19.49 -15.03
N VAL A 56 2.06 18.42 -15.48
CA VAL A 56 1.27 18.43 -16.73
C VAL A 56 0.10 19.41 -16.65
N ILE A 57 -0.61 19.48 -15.53
CA ILE A 57 -1.70 20.46 -15.32
C ILE A 57 -1.18 21.89 -15.44
N THR A 58 -0.02 22.18 -14.84
CA THR A 58 0.61 23.50 -14.91
C THR A 58 1.02 23.83 -16.35
N GLU A 59 1.58 22.86 -17.08
CA GLU A 59 1.98 23.05 -18.48
C GLU A 59 0.77 23.26 -19.41
N ILE A 60 -0.35 22.58 -19.16
CA ILE A 60 -1.61 22.83 -19.87
C ILE A 60 -2.05 24.29 -19.67
N ALA A 61 -2.10 24.77 -18.42
CA ALA A 61 -2.52 26.13 -18.11
C ALA A 61 -1.61 27.19 -18.77
N ALA A 62 -0.29 26.96 -18.79
CA ALA A 62 0.66 27.81 -19.50
C ALA A 62 0.42 27.78 -21.01
N THR A 63 0.19 26.60 -21.59
CA THR A 63 -0.08 26.43 -23.02
C THR A 63 -1.40 27.11 -23.42
N GLU A 64 -2.43 27.05 -22.58
CA GLU A 64 -3.69 27.78 -22.79
C GLU A 64 -3.49 29.30 -22.82
N THR A 65 -2.66 29.83 -21.91
CA THR A 65 -2.28 31.25 -21.89
C THR A 65 -1.57 31.66 -23.19
N ILE A 66 -0.69 30.80 -23.71
CA ILE A 66 -0.01 31.02 -25.01
C ILE A 66 -1.01 30.99 -26.16
N ILE A 67 -1.91 30.00 -26.22
CA ILE A 67 -2.93 29.90 -27.27
C ILE A 67 -3.83 31.14 -27.28
N ALA A 68 -4.17 31.69 -26.10
CA ALA A 68 -5.01 32.87 -25.98
C ALA A 68 -4.34 34.14 -26.54
N THR A 69 -3.01 34.25 -26.43
CA THR A 69 -2.25 35.43 -26.89
C THR A 69 -1.77 35.33 -28.34
N LEU A 70 -1.62 34.13 -28.90
CA LEU A 70 -1.15 33.96 -30.27
C LEU A 70 -2.22 34.35 -31.31
N PRO A 71 -1.81 35.07 -32.39
CA PRO A 71 -2.67 35.28 -33.56
C PRO A 71 -2.94 33.97 -34.30
N ALA A 72 -3.95 33.97 -35.17
CA ALA A 72 -4.22 32.80 -36.03
C ALA A 72 -3.03 32.52 -36.95
N GLY A 73 -2.69 31.25 -37.11
CA GLY A 73 -1.58 30.78 -37.94
C GLY A 73 -0.89 29.54 -37.34
N ASN A 74 0.13 29.07 -38.04
CA ASN A 74 0.81 27.79 -37.73
C ASN A 74 1.27 27.69 -36.27
N SER A 75 1.82 28.75 -35.69
CA SER A 75 2.28 28.76 -34.29
C SER A 75 1.16 28.50 -33.28
N LYS A 76 -0.05 29.02 -33.55
CA LYS A 76 -1.22 28.77 -32.70
C LYS A 76 -1.71 27.33 -32.87
N GLU A 77 -1.72 26.82 -34.09
CA GLU A 77 -2.07 25.41 -34.36
C GLU A 77 -1.11 24.44 -33.65
N ASP A 78 0.18 24.73 -33.65
CA ASP A 78 1.18 23.90 -32.97
C ASP A 78 1.01 23.94 -31.45
N ALA A 79 0.68 25.10 -30.87
CA ALA A 79 0.33 25.21 -29.45
C ALA A 79 -0.94 24.40 -29.11
N VAL A 80 -1.96 24.41 -29.98
CA VAL A 80 -3.17 23.58 -29.84
C VAL A 80 -2.83 22.08 -29.90
N LYS A 81 -2.01 21.65 -30.88
CA LYS A 81 -1.54 20.26 -30.95
C LYS A 81 -0.76 19.84 -29.70
N LYS A 82 0.08 20.73 -29.17
CA LYS A 82 0.79 20.50 -27.90
C LYS A 82 -0.19 20.30 -26.76
N LYS A 83 -1.21 21.15 -26.62
CA LYS A 83 -2.25 21.02 -25.59
C LYS A 83 -2.94 19.65 -25.67
N VAL A 84 -3.33 19.20 -26.86
CA VAL A 84 -3.97 17.87 -27.04
C VAL A 84 -3.07 16.73 -26.54
N ARG A 85 -1.77 16.78 -26.82
CA ARG A 85 -0.81 15.78 -26.32
C ARG A 85 -0.70 15.80 -24.79
N LEU A 86 -0.70 17.00 -24.19
CA LEU A 86 -0.66 17.15 -22.73
C LEU A 86 -1.95 16.66 -22.07
N GLU A 87 -3.12 16.92 -22.66
CA GLU A 87 -4.41 16.40 -22.18
C GLU A 87 -4.45 14.88 -22.22
N TYR A 88 -3.93 14.27 -23.28
CA TYR A 88 -3.80 12.82 -23.35
C TYR A 88 -2.85 12.27 -22.27
N LYS A 89 -1.71 12.93 -22.05
CA LYS A 89 -0.78 12.56 -20.96
C LYS A 89 -1.44 12.68 -19.58
N LYS A 90 -2.19 13.76 -19.34
CA LYS A 90 -2.97 13.95 -18.10
C LYS A 90 -3.94 12.79 -17.89
N PHE A 91 -4.70 12.41 -18.92
CA PHE A 91 -5.63 11.28 -18.86
C PHE A 91 -4.92 9.97 -18.46
N LEU A 92 -3.78 9.66 -19.08
CA LEU A 92 -3.01 8.46 -18.73
C LEU A 92 -2.52 8.48 -17.28
N LEU A 93 -2.05 9.62 -16.79
CA LEU A 93 -1.60 9.78 -15.40
C LEU A 93 -2.75 9.67 -14.40
N GLN A 94 -3.93 10.21 -14.73
CA GLN A 94 -5.13 10.06 -13.91
C GLN A 94 -5.54 8.59 -13.78
N ASN A 95 -5.54 7.84 -14.89
CA ASN A 95 -5.82 6.40 -14.84
C ASN A 95 -4.77 5.64 -14.02
N LYS A 96 -3.48 5.98 -14.15
CA LYS A 96 -2.42 5.36 -13.33
C LYS A 96 -2.59 5.65 -11.84
N LYS A 97 -3.06 6.85 -11.48
CA LYS A 97 -3.33 7.25 -10.10
C LYS A 97 -4.38 6.35 -9.42
N GLU A 98 -5.30 5.76 -10.17
CA GLU A 98 -6.26 4.79 -9.62
C GLU A 98 -5.58 3.52 -9.12
N SER A 99 -4.53 3.05 -9.81
CA SER A 99 -3.83 1.80 -9.47
C SER A 99 -2.59 1.97 -8.61
N TYR A 100 -1.96 3.15 -8.62
CA TYR A 100 -0.67 3.41 -7.96
C TYR A 100 -0.62 4.72 -7.18
N GLY A 101 -1.73 5.47 -7.13
CA GLY A 101 -1.83 6.69 -6.34
C GLY A 101 -2.15 6.42 -4.88
N VAL A 102 -2.50 7.50 -4.17
CA VAL A 102 -2.71 7.49 -2.73
C VAL A 102 -3.73 6.47 -2.25
N VAL A 103 -4.78 6.20 -3.04
CA VAL A 103 -5.80 5.19 -2.68
C VAL A 103 -5.17 3.79 -2.63
N ALA A 104 -4.44 3.40 -3.66
CA ALA A 104 -3.77 2.11 -3.72
C ALA A 104 -2.67 1.99 -2.64
N LEU A 105 -1.97 3.09 -2.32
CA LEU A 105 -1.05 3.14 -1.18
C LEU A 105 -1.76 2.82 0.13
N LEU A 106 -2.88 3.49 0.43
CA LEU A 106 -3.64 3.26 1.67
C LEU A 106 -4.15 1.82 1.78
N GLU A 107 -4.51 1.19 0.66
CA GLU A 107 -4.86 -0.24 0.66
C GLU A 107 -3.67 -1.11 1.09
N LYS A 108 -2.45 -0.82 0.63
CA LYS A 108 -1.24 -1.56 1.05
C LYS A 108 -0.86 -1.31 2.50
N GLU A 109 -1.01 -0.08 2.99
CA GLU A 109 -0.82 0.24 4.40
C GLU A 109 -1.81 -0.51 5.30
N LEU A 110 -3.07 -0.64 4.86
CA LEU A 110 -4.08 -1.43 5.56
C LEU A 110 -3.68 -2.92 5.61
N ASP A 111 -3.23 -3.50 4.50
CA ASP A 111 -2.81 -4.91 4.45
C ASP A 111 -1.59 -5.18 5.34
N LEU A 112 -0.59 -4.28 5.35
CA LEU A 112 0.53 -4.33 6.28
C LEU A 112 0.07 -4.25 7.74
N THR A 113 -0.89 -3.37 8.02
CA THR A 113 -1.47 -3.22 9.37
C THR A 113 -2.16 -4.50 9.82
N LYS A 114 -2.98 -5.13 8.97
CA LYS A 114 -3.64 -6.40 9.29
C LYS A 114 -2.63 -7.48 9.67
N VAL A 115 -1.58 -7.66 8.87
CA VAL A 115 -0.54 -8.68 9.15
C VAL A 115 0.20 -8.37 10.46
N THR A 116 0.45 -7.09 10.74
CA THR A 116 1.09 -6.69 12.00
C THR A 116 0.21 -6.97 13.22
N LEU A 117 -1.10 -6.77 13.10
CA LEU A 117 -2.07 -7.11 14.14
C LEU A 117 -2.19 -8.63 14.31
N GLU A 118 -2.21 -9.40 13.23
CA GLU A 118 -2.20 -10.87 13.26
C GLU A 118 -0.95 -11.40 13.99
N LEU A 119 0.24 -10.87 13.70
CA LEU A 119 1.47 -11.21 14.41
C LEU A 119 1.39 -10.90 15.91
N THR A 120 0.82 -9.75 16.27
CA THR A 120 0.62 -9.36 17.67
C THR A 120 -0.30 -10.35 18.38
N GLU A 121 -1.36 -10.82 17.71
CA GLU A 121 -2.27 -11.79 18.29
C GLU A 121 -1.64 -13.19 18.41
N ILE A 122 -0.81 -13.61 17.45
CA ILE A 122 -0.02 -14.85 17.59
C ILE A 122 0.92 -14.78 18.79
N ASP A 123 1.51 -13.61 19.08
CA ASP A 123 2.34 -13.42 20.27
C ASP A 123 1.52 -13.48 21.56
N ASN A 124 0.34 -12.87 21.58
CA ASN A 124 -0.60 -12.99 22.70
C ASN A 124 -1.01 -14.45 22.94
N PHE A 125 -1.39 -15.16 21.88
CA PHE A 125 -1.73 -16.57 21.93
C PHE A 125 -0.57 -17.41 22.48
N THR A 126 0.63 -17.23 21.94
CA THR A 126 1.85 -17.93 22.39
C THR A 126 2.10 -17.72 23.88
N ASN A 127 2.01 -16.48 24.36
CA ASN A 127 2.17 -16.15 25.77
C ASN A 127 1.12 -16.85 26.65
N ALA A 128 -0.14 -16.89 26.23
CA ALA A 128 -1.20 -17.60 26.96
C ALA A 128 -0.91 -19.10 27.09
N ILE A 129 -0.39 -19.74 26.03
CA ILE A 129 -0.02 -21.16 26.05
C ILE A 129 1.19 -21.40 26.94
N ILE A 130 2.21 -20.54 26.90
CA ILE A 130 3.37 -20.61 27.80
C ILE A 130 2.92 -20.52 29.27
N THR A 131 2.07 -19.54 29.59
CA THR A 131 1.52 -19.39 30.95
C THR A 131 0.74 -20.63 31.37
N ARG A 132 -0.09 -21.19 30.49
CA ARG A 132 -0.84 -22.43 30.80
C ARG A 132 0.10 -23.61 31.02
N LYS A 133 1.11 -23.78 30.17
CA LYS A 133 2.11 -24.85 30.27
C LYS A 133 2.88 -24.79 31.60
N ALA A 134 3.22 -23.59 32.08
CA ALA A 134 3.88 -23.41 33.37
C ALA A 134 2.98 -23.74 34.59
N ALA A 135 1.66 -23.81 34.39
CA ALA A 135 0.67 -24.11 35.42
C ALA A 135 0.12 -25.56 35.34
N LEU A 136 0.73 -26.42 34.50
CA LEU A 136 0.44 -27.85 34.37
C LEU A 136 1.58 -28.66 34.99
#